data_AF-A0A2G9N0G7-F1
#
_entry.id   AF-A0A2G9N0G7-F1
#
_cell.length_a   1.000
_cell.length_b   1.000
_cell.length_c   1.000
_cell.angle_alpha   90.00
_cell.angle_beta   90.00
_cell.angle_gamma   90.00
#
_symmetry.space_group_name_H-M   'P 1'
#
loop_
_entity.id
_entity.type
_entity.pdbx_description
1 polymer ?
#
loop_
_entity_poly.entity_id
_entity_poly.type
_entity_poly.pdbx_seq_one_letter_code
_entity_poly.pdbx_strand_id
1 'polypeptide(L)' 'WFQKWWGGQEKVVLKVSGIKELQEVKRHAIDLDLPWSEVTDAGHTQIAPGTVTCISIGPAPENLIDKITGNLKLL' A
#
# COMPACT_ATOMS: atom_id res chain seq x y z
N TRP A 1 7.02 -8.95 12.62
CA TRP A 1 5.82 -8.10 12.63
C TRP A 1 4.51 -8.87 12.44
N PHE A 2 4.43 -9.79 11.48
CA PHE A 2 3.23 -10.58 11.18
C PHE A 2 2.52 -11.21 12.40
N GLN A 3 3.21 -12.00 13.24
CA GLN A 3 2.59 -12.68 14.39
C GLN A 3 1.90 -11.72 15.37
N LYS A 4 2.52 -10.55 15.64
CA LYS A 4 1.94 -9.51 16.49
C LYS A 4 0.71 -8.87 15.85
N TRP A 5 0.77 -8.61 14.54
CA TRP A 5 -0.34 -8.03 13.79
C TRP A 5 -1.52 -8.99 13.62
N TRP A 6 -1.27 -10.30 13.49
CA TRP A 6 -2.28 -11.31 13.13
C TRP A 6 -3.48 -11.40 14.07
N GLY A 7 -3.32 -11.06 15.35
CA GLY A 7 -4.40 -11.10 16.35
C GLY A 7 -5.50 -10.05 16.15
N GLY A 8 -5.19 -8.90 15.54
CA GLY A 8 -6.15 -7.82 15.28
C GLY A 8 -6.26 -7.41 13.81
N GLN A 9 -5.20 -7.69 13.03
CA GLN A 9 -5.10 -7.40 11.61
C GLN A 9 -5.49 -5.96 11.25
N GLU A 10 -5.02 -4.99 12.02
CA GLU A 10 -5.29 -3.57 11.81
C GLU A 10 -4.90 -3.12 10.40
N LYS A 11 -5.78 -2.34 9.76
CA LYS A 11 -5.60 -1.83 8.40
C LYS A 11 -6.10 -0.39 8.34
N VAL A 12 -5.33 0.48 7.70
CA VAL A 12 -5.74 1.84 7.32
C VAL A 12 -5.77 1.91 5.80
N VAL A 13 -6.90 2.34 5.24
CA VAL A 13 -7.08 2.45 3.79
C VAL A 13 -7.04 3.92 3.40
N LEU A 14 -6.10 4.24 2.51
CA LEU A 14 -5.78 5.59 2.08
C LEU A 14 -6.01 5.70 0.57
N LYS A 15 -6.14 6.93 0.08
CA LYS A 15 -6.23 7.23 -1.35
C LYS A 15 -5.05 8.04 -1.85
N VAL A 16 -4.72 7.76 -3.11
CA VAL A 16 -3.71 8.44 -3.93
C VAL A 16 -4.38 8.96 -5.20
N SER A 17 -3.77 9.95 -5.85
CA SER A 17 -4.33 10.58 -7.05
C SER A 17 -4.14 9.77 -8.34
N GLY A 18 -3.29 8.74 -8.33
CA GLY A 18 -3.10 7.85 -9.47
C GLY A 18 -1.82 7.03 -9.43
N ILE A 19 -1.44 6.45 -10.58
CA ILE A 19 -0.34 5.47 -10.69
C ILE A 19 1.03 6.02 -10.28
N LYS A 20 1.30 7.31 -10.52
CA LYS A 20 2.59 7.93 -10.16
C LYS A 20 2.80 7.96 -8.65
N GLU A 21 1.74 8.27 -7.88
CA GLU A 21 1.80 8.25 -6.42
C GLU A 21 1.91 6.81 -5.89
N LEU A 22 1.23 5.83 -6.51
CA LEU A 22 1.43 4.41 -6.18
C LEU A 22 2.88 3.97 -6.38
N GLN A 23 3.52 4.39 -7.47
CA GLN A 23 4.92 4.09 -7.73
C GLN A 23 5.87 4.75 -6.73
N GLU A 24 5.56 5.96 -6.28
CA GLU A 24 6.35 6.64 -5.24
C GLU A 24 6.22 5.93 -3.89
N VAL A 25 5.01 5.54 -3.50
CA VAL A 25 4.75 4.73 -2.30
C VAL A 25 5.54 3.41 -2.35
N LYS A 26 5.54 2.72 -3.49
CA LYS A 26 6.34 1.51 -3.71
C LYS A 26 7.83 1.76 -3.54
N ARG A 27 8.34 2.83 -4.16
CA ARG A 27 9.77 3.18 -4.09
C ARG A 27 10.19 3.41 -2.64
N HIS A 28 9.41 4.15 -1.86
CA HIS A 28 9.70 4.37 -0.43
C HIS A 28 9.64 3.08 0.39
N ALA A 29 8.68 2.18 0.09
CA ALA A 29 8.60 0.89 0.76
C ALA A 29 9.84 0.02 0.50
N ILE A 30 10.36 0.04 -0.74
CA ILE A 30 11.61 -0.63 -1.12
C ILE A 30 12.81 0.02 -0.41
N ASP A 31 12.90 1.36 -0.44
CA ASP A 31 14.01 2.11 0.18
C ASP A 31 14.09 1.88 1.71
N LEU A 32 12.96 1.60 2.36
CA LEU A 32 12.86 1.31 3.80
C LEU A 32 12.86 -0.18 4.13
N ASP A 33 13.02 -1.07 3.15
CA ASP A 33 12.98 -2.54 3.29
C ASP A 33 11.71 -3.04 4.03
N LEU A 34 10.56 -2.43 3.70
CA LEU A 34 9.26 -2.84 4.26
C LEU A 34 8.59 -3.86 3.36
N PRO A 35 7.83 -4.83 3.92
CA PRO A 35 7.00 -5.71 3.11
C PRO A 35 5.95 -4.91 2.32
N TRP A 36 5.75 -5.23 1.05
CA TRP A 36 4.73 -4.60 0.22
C TRP A 36 4.19 -5.57 -0.83
N SER A 37 3.01 -5.27 -1.37
CA SER A 37 2.44 -5.98 -2.52
C SER A 37 1.60 -5.03 -3.38
N GLU A 38 1.73 -5.14 -4.70
CA GLU A 38 0.81 -4.48 -5.64
C GLU A 38 -0.36 -5.40 -5.95
N VAL A 39 -1.51 -4.80 -6.26
CA VAL A 39 -2.69 -5.48 -6.78
C VAL A 39 -3.01 -4.89 -8.15
N THR A 40 -3.17 -5.75 -9.15
CA THR A 40 -3.58 -5.39 -10.49
C THR A 40 -5.02 -5.79 -10.73
N ASP A 41 -5.76 -4.97 -11.48
CA ASP A 41 -7.11 -5.32 -11.91
C ASP A 41 -7.10 -6.59 -12.78
N ALA A 42 -7.99 -7.53 -12.45
CA ALA A 42 -8.13 -8.81 -13.15
C ALA A 42 -8.83 -8.69 -14.52
N GLY A 43 -9.22 -7.48 -14.95
CA GLY A 43 -9.97 -7.25 -16.18
C GLY A 43 -11.48 -7.44 -16.04
N HIS A 44 -11.98 -7.45 -14.81
CA HIS A 44 -13.42 -7.54 -14.50
C HIS A 44 -14.04 -6.18 -14.16
N THR A 45 -13.25 -5.10 -14.19
CA THR A 45 -13.73 -3.73 -13.99
C THR A 45 -13.61 -2.91 -15.27
N GLN A 46 -14.02 -1.65 -15.19
CA GLN A 46 -13.97 -0.70 -16.32
C GLN A 46 -12.54 -0.22 -16.64
N ILE A 47 -11.53 -0.67 -15.89
CA ILE A 47 -10.12 -0.31 -16.08
C ILE A 47 -9.45 -1.35 -16.98
N ALA A 48 -8.47 -0.93 -17.79
CA ALA A 48 -7.71 -1.85 -18.63
C ALA A 48 -7.07 -2.99 -17.80
N PRO A 49 -7.19 -4.26 -18.23
CA PRO A 49 -6.58 -5.39 -17.54
C PRO A 49 -5.08 -5.17 -17.29
N GLY A 50 -4.60 -5.59 -16.12
CA GLY A 50 -3.19 -5.42 -15.74
C GLY A 50 -2.81 -4.04 -15.19
N THR A 51 -3.78 -3.12 -15.05
CA THR A 51 -3.55 -1.84 -14.38
C THR A 51 -3.36 -2.07 -12.88
N VAL A 52 -2.28 -1.56 -12.30
CA VAL A 52 -2.08 -1.54 -10.84
C VAL A 52 -3.11 -0.59 -10.22
N THR A 53 -3.96 -1.12 -9.33
CA THR A 53 -5.06 -0.37 -8.72
C THR A 53 -4.77 0.01 -7.27
N CYS A 54 -3.98 -0.79 -6.55
CA CYS A 54 -3.56 -0.46 -5.19
C CYS A 54 -2.24 -1.13 -4.80
N ILE A 55 -1.68 -0.65 -3.68
CA ILE A 55 -0.49 -1.20 -3.02
C ILE A 55 -0.78 -1.37 -1.54
N SER A 56 -0.27 -2.44 -0.93
CA SER A 56 -0.26 -2.66 0.51
C SER A 56 1.15 -2.57 1.06
N ILE A 57 1.30 -2.08 2.30
CA ILE A 57 2.56 -1.99 3.03
C ILE A 57 2.38 -2.68 4.38
N GLY A 58 3.39 -3.43 4.80
CA GLY A 58 3.44 -4.11 6.06
C GLY A 58 2.97 -5.57 6.00
N PRO A 59 2.70 -6.19 7.17
CA PRO A 59 2.67 -5.55 8.49
C PRO A 59 4.05 -5.07 8.94
N ALA A 60 4.11 -3.84 9.46
CA ALA A 60 5.32 -3.18 9.98
C ALA A 60 4.93 -2.19 11.11
N PRO A 61 5.88 -1.70 11.92
CA PRO A 61 5.63 -0.67 12.91
C PRO A 61 5.01 0.59 12.28
N GLU A 62 4.01 1.15 12.95
CA GLU A 62 3.24 2.32 12.49
C GLU A 62 4.17 3.48 12.11
N ASN A 63 5.15 3.80 12.97
CA ASN A 63 6.12 4.86 12.73
C ASN A 63 7.02 4.66 11.49
N LEU A 64 7.13 3.43 10.95
CA LEU A 64 7.83 3.18 9.68
C LEU A 64 6.87 3.30 8.50
N ILE A 65 5.62 2.83 8.64
CA ILE A 65 4.58 2.96 7.62
C ILE A 65 4.23 4.43 7.40
N ASP A 66 4.11 5.23 8.48
CA ASP A 66 3.75 6.64 8.43
C ASP A 66 4.79 7.51 7.70
N LYS A 67 6.06 7.09 7.65
CA LYS A 67 7.09 7.77 6.83
C LYS A 67 6.72 7.76 5.34
N ILE A 68 5.93 6.78 4.91
CA ILE A 68 5.49 6.60 3.53
C ILE A 68 4.08 7.18 3.35
N THR A 69 3.17 6.87 4.27
CA THR A 69 1.74 7.10 4.07
C THR A 69 1.15 8.26 4.86
N GLY A 70 1.90 8.89 5.76
CA GLY A 70 1.36 9.88 6.72
C GLY A 70 0.74 11.14 6.11
N ASN A 71 1.08 11.46 4.86
CA ASN A 71 0.51 12.59 4.12
C ASN A 71 -0.65 12.19 3.19
N LEU A 72 -0.94 10.89 3.05
CA LEU A 72 -2.04 10.41 2.23
C LEU A 72 -3.37 10.61 2.96
N LYS A 73 -4.44 10.81 2.21
CA LYS A 73 -5.78 11.02 2.77
C LYS A 73 -6.46 9.68 2.99
N LEU A 74 -7.30 9.59 4.02
CA LEU A 74 -8.26 8.49 4.16
C LEU A 74 -9.10 8.35 2.88
N LEU A 75 -9.31 7.09 2.45
CA LEU A 75 -10.09 6.77 1.25
C LEU A 75 -11.50 7.33 1.36
#